data_AF-A0A090S3P2-F1
#
_entry.id   AF-A0A090S3P2-F1
#
_cell.length_a   1.000
_cell.length_b   1.000
_cell.length_c   1.000
_cell.angle_alpha   90.00
_cell.angle_beta   90.00
_cell.angle_gamma   90.00
#
_symmetry.space_group_name_H-M   'P 1'
#
loop_
_entity.id
_entity.type
_entity.pdbx_description
1 polymer ?
#
loop_
_entity_poly.entity_id
_entity_poly.type
_entity_poly.pdbx_seq_one_letter_code
_entity_poly.pdbx_strand_id
1 'polypeptide(L)'
;MKKPSAKRIPQLEKTSGKGLEAAAVAVDRNTGEIRAMVGGKRTGYSGFNRALNASRPIGSLVKPAVYLTALEQPEAYDLASTLQDTPITLKGSKGNVWQPRNYDRKFRGNVPLYEALAKSLNVPTVRLGMSLGIKNVSDTLVRLGVDANEIRPVPSMFLGSLSLTPYQVAQMFQTLSNSGRQADLSALRSVVTVEGDVIYRSLPKAQQKVPQQAAWLTTFAMKKGVAEGTGRYLNSQFAWAALRVKRAPVMTRVIVGLSVSMGAK
;
A
#
# COMPACT_ATOMS: atom_id res chain seq x y z
N MET A 1 0.60 -14.51 25.46
CA MET A 1 0.21 -14.43 24.02
C MET A 1 1.30 -15.06 23.14
N LYS A 2 1.06 -16.21 22.49
CA LYS A 2 2.02 -16.81 21.55
C LYS A 2 2.06 -15.98 20.25
N LYS A 3 3.23 -15.48 19.86
CA LYS A 3 3.43 -14.65 18.65
C LYS A 3 3.07 -15.45 17.39
N PRO A 4 2.09 -15.02 16.57
CA PRO A 4 1.70 -15.71 15.33
C PRO A 4 2.85 -15.89 14.33
N SER A 5 3.85 -14.99 14.37
CA SER A 5 5.04 -15.02 13.52
C SER A 5 5.95 -16.23 13.78
N ALA A 6 5.94 -16.78 15.00
CA ALA A 6 6.84 -17.88 15.38
C ALA A 6 6.55 -19.20 14.65
N LYS A 7 5.31 -19.41 14.18
CA LYS A 7 4.92 -20.63 13.44
C LYS A 7 4.95 -20.47 11.92
N ARG A 8 4.68 -19.27 11.39
CA ARG A 8 4.57 -19.03 9.93
C ARG A 8 5.90 -18.78 9.23
N ILE A 9 6.83 -18.05 9.86
CA ILE A 9 8.14 -17.79 9.24
C ILE A 9 8.89 -19.10 8.95
N PRO A 10 8.97 -20.07 9.89
CA PRO A 10 9.60 -21.36 9.60
C PRO A 10 8.95 -22.15 8.45
N GLN A 11 7.64 -22.02 8.24
CA GLN A 11 6.94 -22.66 7.10
C GLN A 11 7.29 -21.99 5.76
N LEU A 12 7.43 -20.67 5.74
CA LEU A 12 7.80 -19.92 4.54
C LEU A 12 9.28 -20.10 4.18
N GLU A 13 10.15 -20.32 5.16
CA GLU A 13 11.57 -20.62 4.93
C GLU A 13 11.79 -21.94 4.19
N LYS A 14 10.87 -22.91 4.35
CA LYS A 14 10.92 -24.18 3.59
C LYS A 14 10.78 -23.97 2.08
N THR A 15 10.15 -22.88 1.66
CA THR A 15 9.93 -22.54 0.23
C THR A 15 10.81 -21.37 -0.25
N SER A 16 11.19 -20.46 0.64
CA SER A 16 11.89 -19.21 0.28
C SER A 16 13.37 -19.17 0.67
N GLY A 17 13.87 -20.20 1.36
CA GLY A 17 15.23 -20.27 1.88
C GLY A 17 15.38 -19.66 3.28
N LYS A 18 16.52 -19.97 3.94
CA LYS A 18 16.81 -19.61 5.35
C LYS A 18 17.13 -18.11 5.58
N GLY A 19 17.26 -17.31 4.52
CA GLY A 19 17.56 -15.86 4.58
C GLY A 19 16.32 -14.98 4.65
N LEU A 20 15.15 -15.57 4.94
CA LEU A 20 13.86 -14.87 4.89
C LEU A 20 13.74 -13.84 6.02
N GLU A 21 13.44 -12.61 5.65
CA GLU A 21 13.20 -11.51 6.58
C GLU A 21 11.80 -10.92 6.39
N ALA A 22 11.29 -10.32 7.46
CA ALA A 22 9.99 -9.66 7.48
C ALA A 22 10.02 -8.40 8.34
N ALA A 23 9.24 -7.41 7.94
CA ALA A 23 8.97 -6.21 8.71
C ALA A 23 7.47 -5.98 8.79
N ALA A 24 7.03 -5.27 9.82
CA ALA A 24 5.64 -4.88 9.98
C ALA A 24 5.54 -3.56 10.76
N VAL A 25 4.57 -2.72 10.39
CA VAL A 25 4.19 -1.51 11.11
C VAL A 25 2.68 -1.54 11.29
N ALA A 26 2.21 -1.24 12.50
CA ALA A 26 0.80 -1.06 12.83
C ALA A 26 0.59 0.36 13.35
N VAL A 27 -0.35 1.07 12.74
CA VAL A 27 -0.63 2.49 13.01
C VAL A 27 -2.09 2.68 13.35
N ASP A 28 -2.37 3.63 14.23
CA ASP A 28 -3.72 4.12 14.46
C ASP A 28 -4.21 4.88 13.22
N ARG A 29 -5.37 4.50 12.70
CA ARG A 29 -5.90 5.13 11.49
C ARG A 29 -6.26 6.60 11.69
N ASN A 30 -6.71 7.00 12.88
CA ASN A 30 -7.22 8.34 13.13
C ASN A 30 -6.09 9.29 13.54
N THR A 31 -5.21 8.83 14.43
CA THR A 31 -4.19 9.67 15.06
C THR A 31 -2.81 9.56 14.42
N GLY A 32 -2.53 8.52 13.62
CA GLY A 32 -1.19 8.25 13.10
C GLY A 32 -0.24 7.64 14.16
N GLU A 33 -0.70 7.39 15.39
CA GLU A 33 0.15 6.81 16.43
C GLU A 33 0.63 5.41 16.05
N ILE A 34 1.95 5.19 16.11
CA ILE A 34 2.54 3.88 15.85
C ILE A 34 2.27 2.98 17.06
N ARG A 35 1.45 1.94 16.87
CA ARG A 35 1.06 0.99 17.92
C ARG A 35 2.04 -0.16 18.05
N ALA A 36 2.65 -0.58 16.94
CA ALA A 36 3.66 -1.63 16.92
C ALA A 36 4.58 -1.48 15.72
N MET A 37 5.85 -1.87 15.89
CA MET A 37 6.83 -1.94 14.82
C MET A 37 7.73 -3.15 15.02
N VAL A 38 7.94 -3.92 13.95
CA VAL A 38 8.84 -5.07 13.91
C VAL A 38 9.79 -4.87 12.74
N GLY A 39 11.09 -4.74 13.02
CA GLY A 39 12.13 -4.46 12.03
C GLY A 39 12.86 -5.67 11.44
N GLY A 40 12.51 -6.88 11.85
CA GLY A 40 13.16 -8.12 11.40
C GLY A 40 12.61 -9.36 12.09
N LYS A 41 13.02 -10.55 11.61
CA LYS A 41 12.65 -11.85 12.17
C LYS A 41 13.06 -11.99 13.64
N ARG A 42 14.27 -11.52 14.01
CA ARG A 42 14.76 -11.48 15.39
C ARG A 42 14.30 -10.20 16.08
N THR A 43 13.32 -10.31 16.97
CA THR A 43 12.88 -9.21 17.83
C THR A 43 13.88 -8.98 18.96
N GLY A 44 14.21 -7.71 19.27
CA GLY A 44 15.13 -7.35 20.37
C GLY A 44 16.60 -7.20 19.97
N TYR A 45 16.93 -7.29 18.67
CA TYR A 45 18.26 -6.97 18.16
C TYR A 45 18.33 -5.49 17.76
N SER A 46 19.26 -4.73 18.36
CA SER A 46 19.51 -3.32 18.06
C SER A 46 20.39 -3.16 16.81
N GLY A 47 19.86 -3.54 15.65
CA GLY A 47 20.53 -3.40 14.36
C GLY A 47 19.63 -2.80 13.30
N PHE A 48 19.84 -3.18 12.04
CA PHE A 48 19.10 -2.65 10.89
C PHE A 48 17.58 -2.87 11.01
N ASN A 49 16.82 -1.78 11.18
CA ASN A 49 15.35 -1.82 11.31
C ASN A 49 14.71 -1.75 9.92
N ARG A 50 14.32 -2.90 9.36
CA ARG A 50 13.72 -2.96 8.01
C ARG A 50 12.42 -2.18 7.90
N ALA A 51 11.70 -1.93 9.00
CA ALA A 51 10.49 -1.13 8.96
C ALA A 51 10.77 0.36 8.63
N LEU A 52 11.95 0.85 9.01
CA LEU A 52 12.38 2.24 8.81
C LEU A 52 13.44 2.41 7.72
N ASN A 53 14.25 1.38 7.47
CA ASN A 53 15.46 1.53 6.66
C ASN A 53 15.43 0.71 5.35
N ALA A 54 14.57 -0.31 5.24
CA ALA A 54 14.54 -1.14 4.03
C ALA A 54 13.57 -0.57 2.99
N SER A 55 14.07 0.30 2.12
CA SER A 55 13.30 0.76 0.95
C SER A 55 13.24 -0.34 -0.12
N ARG A 56 12.03 -0.65 -0.61
CA ARG A 56 11.77 -1.71 -1.59
C ARG A 56 10.65 -1.33 -2.56
N PRO A 57 10.69 -1.80 -3.82
CA PRO A 57 9.59 -1.59 -4.76
C PRO A 57 8.25 -2.05 -4.16
N ILE A 58 7.27 -1.15 -4.12
CA ILE A 58 5.99 -1.44 -3.43
C ILE A 58 5.02 -2.26 -4.29
N GLY A 59 5.28 -2.38 -5.59
CA GLY A 59 4.47 -3.16 -6.51
C GLY A 59 2.99 -2.73 -6.52
N SER A 60 2.09 -3.72 -6.50
CA SER A 60 0.62 -3.49 -6.58
C SER A 60 0.02 -2.67 -5.42
N LEU A 61 0.79 -2.34 -4.38
CA LEU A 61 0.39 -1.45 -3.29
C LEU A 61 0.21 0.00 -3.75
N VAL A 62 0.81 0.40 -4.87
CA VAL A 62 0.63 1.75 -5.44
C VAL A 62 -0.77 1.96 -6.02
N LYS A 63 -1.39 0.90 -6.53
CA LYS A 63 -2.58 1.01 -7.40
C LYS A 63 -3.73 1.77 -6.74
N PRO A 64 -4.07 1.61 -5.45
CA PRO A 64 -5.10 2.44 -4.82
C PRO A 64 -4.93 3.94 -5.07
N ALA A 65 -3.70 4.47 -5.17
CA ALA A 65 -3.47 5.87 -5.52
C ALA A 65 -3.91 6.20 -6.96
N VAL A 66 -3.69 5.30 -7.93
CA VAL A 66 -4.17 5.44 -9.32
C VAL A 66 -5.69 5.50 -9.36
N TYR A 67 -6.36 4.57 -8.69
CA TYR A 67 -7.83 4.52 -8.65
C TYR A 67 -8.43 5.66 -7.84
N LEU A 68 -7.76 6.09 -6.76
CA LEU A 68 -8.14 7.28 -6.01
C LEU A 68 -8.10 8.51 -6.91
N THR A 69 -7.04 8.69 -7.71
CA THR A 69 -6.92 9.80 -8.66
C THR A 69 -8.09 9.82 -9.66
N ALA A 70 -8.57 8.65 -10.10
CA ALA A 70 -9.77 8.56 -10.94
C ALA A 70 -11.03 8.98 -10.18
N LEU A 71 -11.24 8.42 -8.98
CA LEU A 71 -12.44 8.64 -8.18
C LEU A 71 -12.53 10.04 -7.56
N GLU A 72 -11.47 10.84 -7.66
CA GLU A 72 -11.50 12.29 -7.41
C GLU A 72 -12.16 13.08 -8.54
N GLN A 73 -12.45 12.46 -9.69
CA GLN A 73 -13.12 13.05 -10.84
C GLN A 73 -14.49 12.38 -11.05
N PRO A 74 -15.49 12.64 -10.18
CA PRO A 74 -16.77 11.92 -10.18
C PRO A 74 -17.59 12.11 -11.47
N GLU A 75 -17.36 13.18 -12.22
CA GLU A 75 -17.98 13.42 -13.52
C GLU A 75 -17.48 12.46 -14.61
N ALA A 76 -16.30 11.85 -14.41
CA ALA A 76 -15.63 11.01 -15.41
C ALA A 76 -15.49 9.55 -14.97
N TYR A 77 -15.36 9.30 -13.67
CA TYR A 77 -15.12 7.96 -13.13
C TYR A 77 -15.94 7.68 -11.88
N ASP A 78 -16.52 6.49 -11.86
CA ASP A 78 -17.20 5.87 -10.74
C ASP A 78 -16.72 4.41 -10.57
N LEU A 79 -17.33 3.67 -9.65
CA LEU A 79 -16.95 2.27 -9.42
C LEU A 79 -17.32 1.33 -10.57
N ALA A 80 -18.36 1.65 -11.35
CA ALA A 80 -18.87 0.83 -12.46
C ALA A 80 -18.18 1.14 -13.80
N SER A 81 -17.40 2.22 -13.86
CA SER A 81 -16.71 2.70 -15.04
C SER A 81 -15.93 1.59 -15.71
N THR A 82 -16.13 1.47 -17.03
CA THR A 82 -15.55 0.39 -17.82
C THR A 82 -14.09 0.68 -18.14
N LEU A 83 -13.20 -0.23 -17.71
CA LEU A 83 -11.78 -0.20 -18.02
C LEU A 83 -11.43 -1.32 -19.00
N GLN A 84 -10.53 -1.03 -19.93
CA GLN A 84 -10.06 -2.02 -20.90
C GLN A 84 -8.91 -2.86 -20.32
N ASP A 85 -9.09 -4.17 -20.32
CA ASP A 85 -8.12 -5.23 -20.06
C ASP A 85 -7.71 -5.91 -21.37
N THR A 86 -7.17 -5.13 -22.30
CA THR A 86 -6.65 -5.59 -23.62
C THR A 86 -5.19 -5.19 -23.79
N PRO A 87 -4.39 -5.93 -24.59
CA PRO A 87 -2.95 -5.67 -24.77
C PRO A 87 -2.66 -4.18 -24.99
N ILE A 88 -1.63 -3.66 -24.32
CA ILE A 88 -1.16 -2.29 -24.49
C ILE A 88 0.35 -2.30 -24.71
N THR A 89 0.80 -1.45 -25.63
CA THR A 89 2.21 -1.25 -25.95
C THR A 89 2.52 0.23 -25.74
N LEU A 90 3.44 0.53 -24.84
CA LEU A 90 3.91 1.88 -24.58
C LEU A 90 5.33 2.02 -25.12
N LYS A 91 5.55 3.01 -25.99
CA LYS A 91 6.87 3.34 -26.54
C LYS A 91 7.55 4.37 -25.63
N GLY A 92 8.73 4.05 -25.14
CA GLY A 92 9.58 4.98 -24.39
C GLY A 92 10.32 5.93 -25.33
N SER A 93 10.83 7.03 -24.77
CA SER A 93 11.58 8.06 -25.50
C SER A 93 12.85 7.56 -26.19
N LYS A 94 13.43 6.45 -25.70
CA LYS A 94 14.63 5.81 -26.26
C LYS A 94 14.32 4.64 -27.22
N GLY A 95 13.10 4.53 -27.74
CA GLY A 95 12.67 3.43 -28.62
C GLY A 95 12.34 2.12 -27.88
N ASN A 96 12.61 2.04 -26.57
CA ASN A 96 12.26 0.90 -25.73
C ASN A 96 10.74 0.67 -25.74
N VAL A 97 10.31 -0.57 -25.85
CA VAL A 97 8.90 -0.94 -25.81
C VAL A 97 8.55 -1.59 -24.48
N TRP A 98 7.49 -1.12 -23.83
CA TRP A 98 6.96 -1.70 -22.60
C TRP A 98 5.55 -2.24 -22.80
N GLN A 99 5.37 -3.53 -22.49
CA GLN A 99 4.10 -4.25 -22.63
C GLN A 99 3.73 -4.90 -21.28
N PRO A 100 3.00 -4.19 -20.40
CA PRO A 100 2.57 -4.77 -19.13
C PRO A 100 1.63 -5.95 -19.36
N ARG A 101 1.73 -6.97 -18.48
CA ARG A 101 0.87 -8.16 -18.49
C ARG A 101 0.22 -8.35 -17.14
N ASN A 102 -0.99 -8.91 -17.13
CA ASN A 102 -1.60 -9.39 -15.89
C ASN A 102 -0.82 -10.59 -15.34
N TYR A 103 -0.91 -10.83 -14.03
CA TYR A 103 -0.15 -11.90 -13.38
C TYR A 103 -0.45 -13.28 -13.96
N ASP A 104 -1.70 -13.50 -14.40
CA ASP A 104 -2.20 -14.74 -15.01
C ASP A 104 -2.04 -14.77 -16.53
N ARG A 105 -1.48 -13.70 -17.12
CA ARG A 105 -1.28 -13.51 -18.57
C ARG A 105 -2.58 -13.58 -19.39
N LYS A 106 -3.75 -13.38 -18.76
CA LYS A 106 -5.05 -13.35 -19.44
C LYS A 106 -5.55 -11.92 -19.60
N PHE A 107 -6.33 -11.71 -20.66
CA PHE A 107 -7.06 -10.47 -20.96
C PHE A 107 -8.55 -10.73 -20.83
N ARG A 108 -9.29 -9.77 -20.28
CA ARG A 108 -10.73 -9.91 -19.97
C ARG A 108 -11.62 -9.01 -20.83
N GLY A 109 -11.04 -8.26 -21.77
CA GLY A 109 -11.82 -7.28 -22.54
C GLY A 109 -12.19 -6.11 -21.64
N ASN A 110 -13.47 -5.93 -21.33
CA ASN A 110 -13.94 -4.84 -20.47
C ASN A 110 -14.16 -5.34 -19.04
N VAL A 111 -13.70 -4.56 -18.06
CA VAL A 111 -13.86 -4.85 -16.63
C VAL A 111 -14.26 -3.58 -15.87
N PRO A 112 -15.14 -3.66 -14.86
CA PRO A 112 -15.48 -2.48 -14.07
C PRO A 112 -14.31 -2.04 -13.19
N LEU A 113 -14.22 -0.73 -12.92
CA LEU A 113 -13.14 -0.10 -12.16
C LEU A 113 -12.92 -0.77 -10.80
N TYR A 114 -13.99 -1.05 -10.05
CA TYR A 114 -13.88 -1.72 -8.75
C TYR A 114 -13.24 -3.12 -8.87
N GLU A 115 -13.58 -3.86 -9.92
CA GLU A 115 -13.09 -5.23 -10.13
C GLU A 115 -11.62 -5.21 -10.53
N ALA A 116 -11.22 -4.28 -11.40
CA ALA A 116 -9.83 -4.11 -11.79
C ALA A 116 -8.92 -3.84 -10.58
N LEU A 117 -9.40 -3.01 -9.62
CA LEU A 117 -8.70 -2.78 -8.36
C LEU A 117 -8.72 -4.03 -7.45
N ALA A 118 -9.89 -4.66 -7.28
CA ALA A 118 -10.09 -5.82 -6.40
C ALA A 118 -9.25 -7.04 -6.82
N LYS A 119 -9.21 -7.33 -8.13
CA LYS A 119 -8.38 -8.39 -8.74
C LYS A 119 -6.94 -7.94 -8.99
N SER A 120 -6.63 -6.67 -8.73
CA SER A 120 -5.31 -6.07 -8.94
C SER A 120 -4.79 -6.31 -10.37
N LEU A 121 -5.62 -6.06 -11.38
CA LEU A 121 -5.23 -6.20 -12.79
C LEU A 121 -4.18 -5.14 -13.15
N ASN A 122 -3.17 -5.51 -13.92
CA ASN A 122 -2.07 -4.61 -14.28
C ASN A 122 -2.46 -3.73 -15.47
N VAL A 123 -3.02 -4.35 -16.52
CA VAL A 123 -3.27 -3.69 -17.80
C VAL A 123 -4.33 -2.57 -17.70
N PRO A 124 -5.49 -2.78 -17.06
CA PRO A 124 -6.46 -1.71 -16.83
C PRO A 124 -5.90 -0.59 -15.97
N THR A 125 -5.07 -0.92 -14.97
CA THR A 125 -4.44 0.07 -14.10
C THR A 125 -3.47 0.97 -14.87
N VAL A 126 -2.66 0.40 -15.78
CA VAL A 126 -1.74 1.21 -16.60
C VAL A 126 -2.53 2.09 -17.57
N ARG A 127 -3.56 1.55 -18.22
CA ARG A 127 -4.44 2.33 -19.11
C ARG A 127 -5.10 3.50 -18.38
N LEU A 128 -5.65 3.24 -17.19
CA LEU A 128 -6.24 4.26 -16.33
C LEU A 128 -5.20 5.30 -15.88
N GLY A 129 -4.02 4.89 -15.43
CA GLY A 129 -2.96 5.83 -15.06
C GLY A 129 -2.51 6.71 -16.23
N MET A 130 -2.45 6.16 -17.43
CA MET A 130 -2.14 6.93 -18.64
C MET A 130 -3.25 7.92 -19.02
N SER A 131 -4.53 7.56 -18.88
CA SER A 131 -5.65 8.47 -19.16
C SER A 131 -5.75 9.60 -18.14
N LEU A 132 -5.43 9.34 -16.88
CA LEU A 132 -5.39 10.34 -15.81
C LEU A 132 -4.17 11.27 -15.91
N GLY A 133 -3.09 10.80 -16.53
CA GLY A 133 -1.82 11.50 -16.62
C GLY A 133 -0.89 11.18 -15.44
N ILE A 134 0.41 11.03 -15.76
CA ILE A 134 1.46 10.69 -14.79
C ILE A 134 1.51 11.71 -13.63
N LYS A 135 1.42 13.01 -13.95
CA LYS A 135 1.49 14.08 -12.96
C LYS A 135 0.39 13.97 -11.91
N ASN A 136 -0.86 13.76 -12.33
CA ASN A 136 -2.01 13.71 -11.41
C ASN A 136 -1.92 12.53 -10.43
N VAL A 137 -1.39 11.39 -10.90
CA VAL A 137 -1.14 10.22 -10.04
C VAL A 137 0.03 10.49 -9.08
N SER A 138 1.11 11.14 -9.54
CA SER A 138 2.21 11.57 -8.67
C SER A 138 1.76 12.51 -7.58
N ASP A 139 0.96 13.54 -7.92
CA ASP A 139 0.43 14.51 -6.96
C ASP A 139 -0.47 13.83 -5.92
N THR A 140 -1.22 12.80 -6.32
CA THR A 140 -2.02 11.99 -5.40
C THR A 140 -1.16 11.16 -4.46
N LEU A 141 -0.05 10.57 -4.93
CA LEU A 141 0.90 9.87 -4.05
C LEU A 141 1.50 10.82 -3.00
N VAL A 142 1.87 12.04 -3.41
CA VAL A 142 2.37 13.08 -2.48
C VAL A 142 1.31 13.44 -1.44
N ARG A 143 0.07 13.67 -1.86
CA ARG A 143 -1.06 13.95 -0.94
C ARG A 143 -1.37 12.78 0.00
N LEU A 144 -1.02 11.55 -0.35
CA LEU A 144 -1.12 10.41 0.55
C LEU A 144 0.04 10.33 1.57
N GLY A 145 1.11 11.12 1.39
CA GLY A 145 2.27 11.17 2.28
C GLY A 145 3.52 10.47 1.74
N VAL A 146 3.58 10.18 0.44
CA VAL A 146 4.82 9.71 -0.23
C VAL A 146 5.72 10.91 -0.51
N ASP A 147 7.01 10.80 -0.20
CA ASP A 147 7.99 11.83 -0.55
C ASP A 147 8.09 11.96 -2.08
N ALA A 148 8.04 13.20 -2.59
CA ALA A 148 8.11 13.48 -4.02
C ALA A 148 9.42 12.96 -4.66
N ASN A 149 10.52 12.91 -3.91
CA ASN A 149 11.81 12.43 -4.38
C ASN A 149 11.83 10.91 -4.64
N GLU A 150 10.90 10.16 -4.02
CA GLU A 150 10.76 8.72 -4.25
C GLU A 150 9.96 8.41 -5.53
N ILE A 151 9.33 9.42 -6.12
CA ILE A 151 8.43 9.26 -7.26
C ILE A 151 9.16 9.56 -8.56
N ARG A 152 9.46 8.51 -9.32
CA ARG A 152 9.92 8.65 -10.71
C ARG A 152 8.71 8.71 -11.65
N PRO A 153 8.50 9.81 -12.39
CA PRO A 153 7.30 10.02 -13.22
C PRO A 153 7.40 9.26 -14.55
N VAL A 154 7.27 7.93 -14.50
CA VAL A 154 7.28 7.03 -15.67
C VAL A 154 6.14 6.03 -15.58
N PRO A 155 5.61 5.50 -16.70
CA PRO A 155 4.41 4.64 -16.69
C PRO A 155 4.49 3.41 -15.77
N SER A 156 5.69 2.86 -15.52
CA SER A 156 5.88 1.74 -14.60
C SER A 156 5.53 2.08 -13.15
N MET A 157 5.46 3.37 -12.78
CA MET A 157 5.06 3.81 -11.44
C MET A 157 3.65 3.34 -11.09
N PHE A 158 2.75 3.20 -12.09
CA PHE A 158 1.38 2.72 -11.88
C PHE A 158 1.33 1.26 -11.42
N LEU A 159 2.44 0.52 -11.57
CA LEU A 159 2.60 -0.85 -11.10
C LEU A 159 3.61 -0.97 -9.93
N GLY A 160 4.10 0.16 -9.41
CA GLY A 160 4.84 0.22 -8.15
C GLY A 160 6.35 0.14 -8.31
N SER A 161 6.91 0.72 -9.37
CA SER A 161 8.36 0.83 -9.58
C SER A 161 9.06 1.88 -8.70
N LEU A 162 8.34 2.47 -7.74
CA LEU A 162 8.90 3.31 -6.66
C LEU A 162 9.19 2.46 -5.42
N SER A 163 10.26 2.79 -4.72
CA SER A 163 10.71 2.06 -3.55
C SER A 163 10.35 2.82 -2.28
N LEU A 164 9.67 2.17 -1.34
CA LEU A 164 9.32 2.77 -0.04
C LEU A 164 9.64 1.80 1.08
N THR A 165 9.88 2.36 2.26
CA THR A 165 9.97 1.62 3.53
C THR A 165 8.57 1.23 4.01
N PRO A 166 8.42 0.16 4.82
CA PRO A 166 7.13 -0.19 5.43
C PRO A 166 6.48 0.98 6.17
N TYR A 167 7.26 1.84 6.81
CA TYR A 167 6.80 3.08 7.44
C TYR A 167 6.17 4.07 6.43
N GLN A 168 6.86 4.37 5.32
CA GLN A 168 6.32 5.27 4.28
C GLN A 168 5.06 4.70 3.64
N VAL A 169 5.02 3.39 3.38
CA VAL A 169 3.79 2.74 2.89
C VAL A 169 2.70 2.89 3.95
N ALA A 170 3.01 2.74 5.25
CA ALA A 170 2.04 2.90 6.34
C ALA A 170 1.42 4.30 6.37
N GLN A 171 2.20 5.35 6.14
CA GLN A 171 1.69 6.71 6.00
C GLN A 171 0.69 6.82 4.84
N MET A 172 1.02 6.27 3.68
CA MET A 172 0.15 6.28 2.49
C MET A 172 -1.23 5.66 2.79
N PHE A 173 -1.25 4.50 3.45
CA PHE A 173 -2.50 3.82 3.79
C PHE A 173 -3.19 4.41 5.03
N GLN A 174 -2.48 5.06 5.95
CA GLN A 174 -3.08 5.81 7.05
C GLN A 174 -4.00 6.89 6.46
N THR A 175 -3.49 7.74 5.57
CA THR A 175 -4.26 8.80 4.91
C THR A 175 -5.50 8.25 4.21
N LEU A 176 -5.32 7.21 3.39
CA LEU A 176 -6.42 6.58 2.65
C LEU A 176 -7.47 5.95 3.60
N SER A 177 -7.03 5.24 4.62
CA SER A 177 -7.91 4.57 5.57
C SER A 177 -8.62 5.54 6.51
N ASN A 178 -8.06 6.73 6.72
CA ASN A 178 -8.63 7.83 7.50
C ASN A 178 -9.54 8.74 6.66
N SER A 179 -10.20 8.18 5.65
CA SER A 179 -11.13 8.91 4.79
C SER A 179 -10.49 10.15 4.15
N GLY A 180 -9.19 10.05 3.79
CA GLY A 180 -8.43 11.11 3.13
C GLY A 180 -7.78 12.12 4.07
N ARG A 181 -7.87 11.94 5.38
CA ARG A 181 -7.21 12.78 6.38
C ARG A 181 -5.82 12.23 6.73
N GLN A 182 -4.77 12.92 6.33
CA GLN A 182 -3.40 12.56 6.71
C GLN A 182 -3.17 12.97 8.17
N ALA A 183 -2.74 12.02 8.99
CA ALA A 183 -2.13 12.26 10.29
C ALA A 183 -0.71 11.72 10.23
N ASP A 184 0.27 12.56 10.57
CA ASP A 184 1.67 12.17 10.49
C ASP A 184 1.96 11.04 11.49
N LEU A 185 2.71 10.03 11.05
CA LEU A 185 3.01 8.91 11.92
C LEU A 185 3.94 9.34 13.06
N SER A 186 3.55 9.03 14.30
CA SER A 186 4.32 9.42 15.49
C SER A 186 4.42 8.28 16.51
N ALA A 187 5.60 8.10 17.09
CA ALA A 187 5.82 7.21 18.23
C ALA A 187 5.80 7.95 19.59
N LEU A 188 6.01 9.27 19.59
CA LEU A 188 6.10 10.08 20.80
C LEU A 188 4.76 10.76 21.09
N ARG A 189 4.21 10.52 22.28
CA ARG A 189 2.98 11.19 22.74
C ARG A 189 3.28 12.38 23.66
N SER A 190 4.18 12.19 24.61
CA SER A 190 4.64 13.26 25.50
C SER A 190 6.03 12.95 26.04
N VAL A 191 6.78 14.00 26.33
CA VAL A 191 8.04 13.95 27.08
C VAL A 191 7.84 14.85 28.30
N VAL A 192 8.05 14.29 29.49
CA VAL A 192 7.90 14.98 30.77
C VAL A 192 9.21 14.88 31.55
N THR A 193 9.55 15.91 32.31
CA THR A 193 10.66 15.88 33.27
C THR A 193 10.31 14.98 34.46
N VAL A 194 11.30 14.71 35.31
CA VAL A 194 11.08 13.97 36.58
C VAL A 194 10.19 14.79 37.52
N GLU A 195 10.30 16.12 37.45
CA GLU A 195 9.55 17.10 38.22
C GLU A 195 8.09 17.27 37.72
N GLY A 196 7.75 16.68 36.57
CA GLY A 196 6.41 16.69 35.99
C GLY A 196 6.17 17.75 34.91
N ASP A 197 7.19 18.53 34.55
CA ASP A 197 7.09 19.57 33.52
C ASP A 197 7.01 18.95 32.12
N VAL A 198 6.09 19.45 31.30
CA VAL A 198 5.87 18.94 29.94
C VAL A 198 6.83 19.62 28.97
N ILE A 199 7.85 18.89 28.52
CA ILE A 199 8.81 19.35 27.48
C ILE A 199 8.16 19.27 26.09
N TYR A 200 7.43 18.19 25.84
CA TYR A 200 6.79 17.94 24.56
C TYR A 200 5.45 17.24 24.77
N ARG A 201 4.46 17.60 23.98
CA ARG A 201 3.19 16.90 23.89
C ARG A 201 2.72 16.91 22.44
N SER A 202 2.54 15.73 21.87
CA SER A 202 1.94 15.57 20.56
C SER A 202 0.43 15.80 20.68
N LEU A 203 -0.08 16.69 19.84
CA LEU A 203 -1.51 16.88 19.61
C LEU A 203 -1.79 16.38 18.20
N PRO A 204 -2.39 15.20 18.02
CA PRO A 204 -2.65 14.64 16.69
C PRO A 204 -3.48 15.62 15.85
N LYS A 205 -2.87 16.18 14.80
CA LYS A 205 -3.53 17.07 13.85
C LYS A 205 -3.66 16.34 12.52
N ALA A 206 -4.88 15.96 12.18
CA ALA A 206 -5.17 15.35 10.90
C ALA A 206 -5.66 16.41 9.89
N GLN A 207 -5.07 16.45 8.70
CA GLN A 207 -5.41 17.39 7.63
C GLN A 207 -6.09 16.65 6.48
N GLN A 208 -7.17 17.21 5.93
CA GLN A 208 -7.80 16.64 4.73
C GLN A 208 -6.87 16.85 3.52
N LYS A 209 -6.37 15.77 2.93
CA LYS A 209 -5.46 15.82 1.77
C LYS A 209 -6.09 15.36 0.47
N VAL A 210 -7.03 14.43 0.56
CA VAL A 210 -7.80 13.91 -0.60
C VAL A 210 -9.29 13.92 -0.26
N PRO A 211 -10.22 14.06 -1.23
CA PRO A 211 -11.66 14.06 -0.96
C PRO A 211 -12.13 12.81 -0.21
N GLN A 212 -12.99 13.02 0.78
CA GLN A 212 -13.49 11.95 1.65
C GLN A 212 -14.24 10.86 0.86
N GLN A 213 -15.04 11.26 -0.11
CA GLN A 213 -15.86 10.39 -0.95
C GLN A 213 -14.96 9.48 -1.81
N ALA A 214 -13.95 10.05 -2.46
CA ALA A 214 -13.00 9.30 -3.28
C ALA A 214 -12.18 8.29 -2.44
N ALA A 215 -11.73 8.70 -1.25
CA ALA A 215 -11.05 7.82 -0.31
C ALA A 215 -11.97 6.67 0.19
N TRP A 216 -13.24 6.97 0.44
CA TRP A 216 -14.24 5.97 0.82
C TRP A 216 -14.50 4.95 -0.30
N LEU A 217 -14.72 5.41 -1.54
CA LEU A 217 -14.96 4.56 -2.71
C LEU A 217 -13.75 3.67 -3.01
N THR A 218 -12.54 4.24 -2.94
CA THR A 218 -11.29 3.47 -3.10
C THR A 218 -11.18 2.40 -2.00
N THR A 219 -11.48 2.78 -0.75
CA THR A 219 -11.51 1.84 0.38
C THR A 219 -12.56 0.74 0.18
N PHE A 220 -13.73 1.06 -0.34
CA PHE A 220 -14.79 0.11 -0.64
C PHE A 220 -14.34 -0.91 -1.70
N ALA A 221 -13.75 -0.45 -2.80
CA ALA A 221 -13.19 -1.33 -3.84
C ALA A 221 -12.06 -2.22 -3.30
N MET A 222 -11.21 -1.72 -2.39
CA MET A 222 -10.21 -2.56 -1.71
C MET A 222 -10.83 -3.64 -0.84
N LYS A 223 -11.94 -3.39 -0.15
CA LYS A 223 -12.68 -4.41 0.62
C LYS A 223 -13.21 -5.52 -0.29
N LYS A 224 -13.68 -5.18 -1.49
CA LYS A 224 -14.05 -6.17 -2.51
C LYS A 224 -12.86 -7.05 -2.90
N GLY A 225 -11.64 -6.51 -2.92
CA GLY A 225 -10.41 -7.30 -3.08
C GLY A 225 -10.16 -8.33 -1.96
N VAL A 226 -10.61 -8.06 -0.74
CA VAL A 226 -10.55 -9.02 0.38
C VAL A 226 -11.64 -10.08 0.27
N ALA A 227 -12.86 -9.70 -0.12
CA ALA A 227 -13.96 -10.66 -0.23
C ALA A 227 -13.81 -11.58 -1.46
N GLU A 228 -13.45 -10.99 -2.59
CA GLU A 228 -13.61 -11.61 -3.92
C GLU A 228 -12.30 -11.61 -4.72
N GLY A 229 -11.23 -10.98 -4.24
CA GLY A 229 -9.99 -10.78 -4.99
C GLY A 229 -8.76 -11.39 -4.34
N THR A 230 -7.63 -10.69 -4.49
CA THR A 230 -6.29 -11.19 -4.07
C THR A 230 -6.13 -11.39 -2.56
N GLY A 231 -7.04 -10.85 -1.73
CA GLY A 231 -7.04 -10.95 -0.27
C GLY A 231 -7.92 -12.05 0.31
N ARG A 232 -8.63 -12.84 -0.51
CA ARG A 232 -9.66 -13.82 -0.10
C ARG A 232 -9.24 -14.79 1.00
N TYR A 233 -7.97 -15.23 1.00
CA TYR A 233 -7.42 -16.12 2.03
C TYR A 233 -7.54 -15.56 3.45
N LEU A 234 -7.62 -14.24 3.62
CA LEU A 234 -7.76 -13.63 4.94
C LEU A 234 -9.17 -13.79 5.53
N ASN A 235 -10.19 -13.91 4.66
CA ASN A 235 -11.57 -14.05 5.13
C ASN A 235 -11.77 -15.38 5.87
N SER A 236 -11.11 -16.46 5.43
CA SER A 236 -11.16 -17.75 6.13
C SER A 236 -10.39 -17.78 7.46
N GLN A 237 -9.57 -16.77 7.74
CA GLN A 237 -8.71 -16.73 8.94
C GLN A 237 -9.15 -15.66 9.95
N PHE A 238 -9.83 -14.61 9.50
CA PHE A 238 -10.19 -13.44 10.31
C PHE A 238 -11.55 -12.84 9.93
N ALA A 239 -12.55 -13.69 9.63
CA ALA A 239 -13.91 -13.24 9.29
C ALA A 239 -14.51 -12.21 10.28
N TRP A 240 -14.09 -12.26 11.55
CA TRP A 240 -14.49 -11.35 12.62
C TRP A 240 -13.88 -9.93 12.54
N ALA A 241 -12.84 -9.73 11.72
CA ALA A 241 -12.19 -8.44 11.54
C ALA A 241 -12.61 -7.87 10.18
N ALA A 242 -13.17 -6.66 10.15
CA ALA A 242 -13.46 -5.92 8.92
C ALA A 242 -12.15 -5.51 8.21
N LEU A 243 -11.49 -6.49 7.58
CA LEU A 243 -10.18 -6.35 6.97
C LEU A 243 -10.25 -5.56 5.67
N ARG A 244 -9.32 -4.61 5.54
CA ARG A 244 -9.03 -3.88 4.30
C ARG A 244 -7.61 -4.27 3.91
N VAL A 245 -7.45 -5.27 3.05
CA VAL A 245 -6.13 -5.81 2.69
C VAL A 245 -6.04 -6.06 1.19
N LYS A 246 -4.97 -5.56 0.58
CA LYS A 246 -4.54 -5.93 -0.77
C LYS A 246 -3.24 -6.75 -0.66
N ARG A 247 -3.12 -7.84 -1.42
CA ARG A 247 -1.98 -8.77 -1.30
C ARG A 247 -0.65 -8.09 -1.66
N ALA A 248 0.23 -7.90 -0.67
CA ALA A 248 1.63 -8.34 -0.72
C ALA A 248 1.72 -9.63 0.12
N PRO A 249 2.71 -10.53 -0.04
CA PRO A 249 2.64 -11.84 0.59
C PRO A 249 2.62 -11.70 2.13
N VAL A 250 1.60 -12.33 2.75
CA VAL A 250 1.44 -12.65 4.20
C VAL A 250 0.64 -11.61 5.06
N MET A 251 0.09 -12.11 6.18
CA MET A 251 -1.11 -11.79 6.99
C MET A 251 -1.29 -10.43 7.74
N THR A 252 -2.53 -9.88 7.65
CA THR A 252 -3.47 -9.33 8.72
C THR A 252 -3.39 -7.89 9.28
N ARG A 253 -4.55 -7.23 9.47
CA ARG A 253 -4.88 -6.00 10.28
C ARG A 253 -4.07 -4.73 9.97
N VAL A 254 -4.49 -3.96 8.94
CA VAL A 254 -3.78 -2.74 8.43
C VAL A 254 -2.27 -2.85 8.66
N ILE A 255 -1.72 -4.02 8.33
CA ILE A 255 -0.28 -4.21 8.24
C ILE A 255 0.03 -3.66 6.88
N VAL A 256 0.61 -2.49 6.91
CA VAL A 256 1.11 -1.88 5.73
C VAL A 256 2.54 -2.38 5.56
N GLY A 257 2.74 -3.19 4.52
CA GLY A 257 4.06 -3.66 4.10
C GLY A 257 4.57 -4.90 4.83
N LEU A 258 4.22 -6.09 4.34
CA LEU A 258 5.10 -7.25 4.45
C LEU A 258 6.03 -7.23 3.22
N SER A 259 7.25 -6.74 3.43
CA SER A 259 8.32 -6.88 2.44
C SER A 259 9.10 -8.16 2.72
N VAL A 260 9.09 -9.07 1.76
CA VAL A 260 9.84 -10.33 1.79
C VAL A 260 11.12 -10.14 0.99
N SER A 261 12.29 -10.22 1.64
CA SER A 261 13.59 -10.19 0.96
C SER A 261 14.11 -11.62 0.77
N MET A 262 14.31 -12.04 -0.48
CA MET A 262 15.23 -13.14 -0.81
C MET A 262 16.62 -12.52 -1.00
N GLY A 263 17.62 -13.03 -0.27
CA GLY A 263 19.01 -12.65 -0.48
C GLY A 263 19.46 -13.12 -1.86
N ALA A 264 20.03 -12.21 -2.65
CA ALA A 264 20.85 -12.59 -3.79
C ALA A 264 22.14 -13.23 -3.25
N LYS A 265 22.55 -14.35 -3.84
CA LYS A 265 23.94 -14.80 -3.77
C LYS A 265 24.82 -13.83 -4.57
#